data_AF-A0A453CLT7-F1
#
_entry.id   AF-A0A453CLT7-F1
#
_cell.length_a   1.000
_cell.length_b   1.000
_cell.length_c   1.000
_cell.angle_alpha   90.00
_cell.angle_beta   90.00
_cell.angle_gamma   90.00
#
_symmetry.space_group_name_H-M   'P 1'
#
loop_
_entity.id
_entity.type
_entity.pdbx_description
1 polymer ?
#
loop_
_entity_poly.entity_id
_entity_poly.type
_entity_poly.pdbx_seq_one_letter_code
_entity_poly.pdbx_strand_id
1 'polypeptide(L)'
;RECSMSETLRIVLSKLKNTEDWVVSVPDGRIEVLTIIERYNTRLSAAPKKFGLKGETYHWTQSYHFNSRLYEKLLSSVFDMLEDGQLVEEADEILETMKLTWPILGITQKLHDALYAWALFQKFAQTGEILLLKQTDLQIQKLKLHNNVREAELYIDSFVCSVEGFGSNGTLNLVDSALLKINMWCHRQLKNYHLYFSQANCSIFESMLNLVLLTAANLTDDDEEAMLIGTSLGSTPESTLIHILVVRSIQAAYKNALISADGQSKAEFKHPLILLASELKLLVEKECSAFSPVLHKYYPEAGRVALTVFHLLYGQQLV
;
A
#
# COMPACT_ATOMS: atom_id res chain seq x y z
N ARG A 1 -40.52 11.08 -2.90
CA ARG A 1 -41.06 9.70 -3.03
C ARG A 1 -40.03 8.63 -2.65
N GLU A 2 -38.73 8.79 -2.94
CA GLU A 2 -37.66 7.86 -2.51
C GLU A 2 -37.49 7.77 -0.99
N CYS A 3 -37.55 8.90 -0.27
CA CYS A 3 -37.44 8.95 1.19
C CYS A 3 -38.49 8.07 1.90
N SER A 4 -39.73 8.05 1.39
CA SER A 4 -40.83 7.24 1.95
C SER A 4 -40.57 5.75 1.83
N MET A 5 -39.96 5.30 0.73
CA MET A 5 -39.70 3.89 0.47
C MET A 5 -38.48 3.36 1.23
N SER A 6 -37.45 4.19 1.41
CA SER A 6 -36.30 3.86 2.27
C SER A 6 -36.71 3.72 3.74
N GLU A 7 -37.63 4.56 4.22
CA GLU A 7 -38.21 4.46 5.56
C GLU A 7 -38.98 3.15 5.72
N THR A 8 -39.84 2.81 4.74
CA THR A 8 -40.61 1.56 4.72
C THR A 8 -39.69 0.33 4.72
N LEU A 9 -38.64 0.33 3.91
CA LEU A 9 -37.65 -0.75 3.89
C LEU A 9 -36.93 -0.89 5.24
N ARG A 10 -36.53 0.23 5.85
CA ARG A 10 -35.85 0.24 7.17
C ARG A 10 -36.74 -0.31 8.28
N ILE A 11 -38.02 0.08 8.28
CA ILE A 11 -39.04 -0.46 9.21
C ILE A 11 -39.21 -1.96 8.99
N VAL A 12 -39.32 -2.40 7.73
CA VAL A 12 -39.47 -3.83 7.39
C VAL A 12 -38.23 -4.65 7.79
N LEU A 13 -37.01 -4.15 7.53
CA LEU A 13 -35.76 -4.80 7.92
C LEU A 13 -35.55 -4.83 9.45
N SER A 14 -36.08 -3.87 10.20
CA SER A 14 -36.02 -3.92 11.67
C SER A 14 -36.87 -5.06 12.25
N LYS A 15 -37.98 -5.42 11.59
CA LYS A 15 -38.82 -6.57 11.97
C LYS A 15 -38.15 -7.91 11.70
N LEU A 16 -37.27 -7.98 10.68
CA LEU A 16 -36.40 -9.12 10.37
C LEU A 16 -35.36 -9.44 11.45
N LYS A 17 -34.94 -8.43 12.22
CA LYS A 17 -33.85 -8.54 13.19
C LYS A 17 -34.24 -9.30 14.47
N ASN A 18 -35.54 -9.42 14.77
CA ASN A 18 -36.07 -10.25 15.85
C ASN A 18 -36.34 -11.68 15.32
N THR A 19 -35.32 -12.53 15.39
CA THR A 19 -35.34 -13.89 14.84
C THR A 19 -36.32 -14.85 15.55
N GLU A 20 -36.69 -14.55 16.79
CA GLU A 20 -37.61 -15.39 17.59
C GLU A 20 -39.08 -15.27 17.13
N ASP A 21 -39.53 -14.07 16.74
CA ASP A 21 -40.87 -13.84 16.19
C ASP A 21 -41.00 -14.28 14.73
N TRP A 22 -39.88 -14.26 13.99
CA TRP A 22 -39.83 -14.56 12.55
C TRP A 22 -40.25 -16.00 12.23
N VAL A 23 -39.90 -16.96 13.09
CA VAL A 23 -40.17 -18.39 12.89
C VAL A 23 -41.64 -18.73 13.20
N VAL A 24 -42.29 -17.98 14.10
CA VAL A 24 -43.57 -18.36 14.72
C VAL A 24 -44.79 -17.63 14.13
N SER A 25 -44.62 -16.52 13.41
CA SER A 25 -45.77 -15.70 12.97
C SER A 25 -45.97 -15.59 11.44
N VAL A 26 -47.17 -16.01 11.02
CA VAL A 26 -47.97 -15.75 9.79
C VAL A 26 -47.23 -15.72 8.42
N PRO A 27 -47.49 -16.69 7.52
CA PRO A 27 -46.94 -16.74 6.15
C PRO A 27 -47.12 -15.45 5.33
N ASP A 28 -48.23 -14.75 5.49
CA ASP A 28 -48.57 -13.54 4.74
C ASP A 28 -47.62 -12.37 5.02
N GLY A 29 -47.13 -12.24 6.27
CA GLY A 29 -46.17 -11.21 6.64
C GLY A 29 -44.80 -11.43 5.97
N ARG A 30 -44.38 -12.68 5.79
CA ARG A 30 -43.13 -13.02 5.09
C ARG A 30 -43.23 -12.72 3.60
N ILE A 31 -44.37 -13.05 2.98
CA ILE A 31 -44.64 -12.76 1.57
C ILE A 31 -44.65 -11.24 1.35
N GLU A 32 -45.29 -10.47 2.23
CA GLU A 32 -45.31 -9.01 2.14
C GLU A 32 -43.90 -8.40 2.23
N VAL A 33 -43.08 -8.85 3.18
CA VAL A 33 -41.69 -8.37 3.32
C VAL A 33 -40.85 -8.71 2.09
N LEU A 34 -40.92 -9.96 1.60
CA LEU A 34 -40.21 -10.36 0.39
C LEU A 34 -40.68 -9.57 -0.83
N THR A 35 -41.98 -9.30 -0.95
CA THR A 35 -42.56 -8.49 -2.04
C THR A 35 -42.09 -7.04 -1.97
N ILE A 36 -41.95 -6.47 -0.77
CA ILE A 36 -41.42 -5.12 -0.58
C ILE A 36 -39.94 -5.06 -0.97
N ILE A 37 -39.14 -6.05 -0.56
CA ILE A 37 -37.73 -6.17 -0.93
C ILE A 37 -37.59 -6.33 -2.44
N GLU A 38 -38.38 -7.23 -3.05
CA GLU A 38 -38.41 -7.45 -4.49
C GLU A 38 -38.75 -6.16 -5.23
N ARG A 39 -39.82 -5.47 -4.85
CA ARG A 39 -40.23 -4.20 -5.45
C ARG A 39 -39.17 -3.11 -5.33
N TYR A 40 -38.49 -3.05 -4.18
CA TYR A 40 -37.36 -2.13 -3.98
C TYR A 40 -36.21 -2.50 -4.91
N ASN A 41 -35.85 -3.79 -4.99
CA ASN A 41 -34.78 -4.30 -5.84
C ASN A 41 -35.07 -4.08 -7.33
N THR A 42 -36.31 -4.29 -7.79
CA THR A 42 -36.73 -4.02 -9.17
C THR A 42 -36.58 -2.53 -9.52
N ARG A 43 -36.93 -1.63 -8.60
CA ARG A 43 -36.77 -0.18 -8.81
C ARG A 43 -35.31 0.24 -8.86
N LEU A 44 -34.48 -0.29 -7.97
CA LEU A 44 -33.04 -0.05 -8.02
C LEU A 44 -32.44 -0.59 -9.33
N SER A 45 -32.86 -1.79 -9.76
CA SER A 45 -32.41 -2.38 -11.02
C SER A 45 -32.84 -1.59 -12.26
N ALA A 46 -33.96 -0.87 -12.18
CA ALA A 46 -34.49 -0.01 -13.25
C ALA A 46 -33.92 1.42 -13.24
N ALA A 47 -33.15 1.79 -12.21
CA ALA A 47 -32.54 3.11 -12.12
C ALA A 47 -31.46 3.30 -13.20
N PRO A 48 -31.25 4.54 -13.67
CA PRO A 48 -30.38 4.80 -14.81
C PRO A 48 -28.93 4.42 -14.51
N LYS A 49 -28.31 3.79 -15.50
CA LYS A 49 -26.86 3.55 -15.54
C LYS A 49 -26.13 4.89 -15.59
N LYS A 50 -24.99 4.99 -14.90
CA LYS A 50 -24.26 6.26 -14.72
C LYS A 50 -23.04 6.36 -15.62
N PHE A 51 -22.37 5.25 -15.91
CA PHE A 51 -21.06 5.26 -16.58
C PHE A 51 -21.06 4.63 -17.98
N GLY A 52 -22.14 3.95 -18.38
CA GLY A 52 -22.26 3.33 -19.70
C GLY A 52 -21.45 2.05 -19.85
N LEU A 53 -21.06 1.41 -18.74
CA LEU A 53 -20.25 0.20 -18.77
C LEU A 53 -21.07 -1.03 -19.18
N LYS A 54 -20.43 -1.96 -19.90
CA LYS A 54 -21.05 -3.24 -20.28
C LYS A 54 -21.37 -4.04 -19.00
N GLY A 55 -22.64 -4.39 -18.82
CA GLY A 55 -23.10 -5.11 -17.62
C GLY A 55 -23.33 -4.21 -16.40
N GLU A 56 -23.18 -2.89 -16.52
CA GLU A 56 -23.41 -1.96 -15.40
C GLU A 56 -24.81 -2.13 -14.82
N THR A 57 -24.86 -2.29 -13.51
CA THR A 57 -26.10 -2.27 -12.72
C THR A 57 -26.04 -1.10 -11.74
N TYR A 58 -27.21 -0.61 -11.34
CA TYR A 58 -27.30 0.49 -10.37
C TYR A 58 -26.56 0.20 -9.05
N HIS A 59 -26.54 -1.06 -8.62
CA HIS A 59 -25.90 -1.50 -7.37
C HIS A 59 -24.38 -1.30 -7.34
N TRP A 60 -23.72 -1.17 -8.50
CA TRP A 60 -22.29 -0.91 -8.59
C TRP A 60 -21.92 0.44 -7.99
N THR A 61 -22.78 1.45 -8.18
CA THR A 61 -22.42 2.85 -7.94
C THR A 61 -22.84 3.36 -6.56
N GLN A 62 -23.90 2.81 -5.98
CA GLN A 62 -24.44 3.25 -4.69
C GLN A 62 -23.88 2.50 -3.48
N SER A 63 -23.47 1.24 -3.66
CA SER A 63 -22.99 0.38 -2.57
C SER A 63 -21.50 0.05 -2.67
N TYR A 64 -20.73 0.87 -3.38
CA TYR A 64 -19.37 0.50 -3.77
C TYR A 64 -18.44 0.25 -2.58
N HIS A 65 -18.56 1.01 -1.48
CA HIS A 65 -17.74 0.81 -0.29
C HIS A 65 -17.94 -0.59 0.32
N PHE A 66 -19.20 -1.07 0.31
CA PHE A 66 -19.51 -2.40 0.77
C PHE A 66 -18.99 -3.45 -0.22
N ASN A 67 -19.21 -3.23 -1.53
CA ASN A 67 -18.77 -4.17 -2.57
C ASN A 67 -17.25 -4.32 -2.61
N SER A 68 -16.49 -3.22 -2.52
CA SER A 68 -15.03 -3.24 -2.50
C SER A 68 -14.50 -3.93 -1.25
N ARG A 69 -15.10 -3.66 -0.08
CA ARG A 69 -14.72 -4.32 1.17
C ARG A 69 -15.05 -5.81 1.17
N LEU A 70 -16.20 -6.19 0.62
CA LEU A 70 -16.57 -7.59 0.45
C LEU A 70 -15.59 -8.29 -0.50
N TYR A 71 -15.22 -7.63 -1.60
CA TYR A 71 -14.26 -8.18 -2.56
C TYR A 71 -12.85 -8.34 -1.95
N GLU A 72 -12.38 -7.36 -1.17
CA GLU A 72 -11.14 -7.47 -0.38
C GLU A 72 -11.17 -8.67 0.58
N LYS A 73 -12.35 -8.96 1.18
CA LYS A 73 -12.53 -10.15 2.02
C LYS A 73 -12.54 -11.45 1.23
N LEU A 74 -13.11 -11.45 0.02
CA LEU A 74 -12.99 -12.60 -0.88
C LEU A 74 -11.52 -12.84 -1.23
N LEU A 75 -10.77 -11.81 -1.63
CA LEU A 75 -9.34 -11.92 -1.91
C LEU A 75 -8.53 -12.47 -0.74
N SER A 76 -9.04 -12.41 0.50
CA SER A 76 -8.36 -13.01 1.64
C SER A 76 -8.34 -14.56 1.59
N SER A 77 -9.18 -15.20 0.76
CA SER A 77 -9.24 -16.66 0.65
C SER A 77 -8.12 -17.27 -0.19
N VAL A 78 -7.31 -16.46 -0.89
CA VAL A 78 -6.16 -16.94 -1.67
C VAL A 78 -4.93 -17.17 -0.80
N PHE A 79 -4.96 -16.71 0.47
CA PHE A 79 -3.88 -16.91 1.42
C PHE A 79 -4.11 -18.18 2.21
N ASP A 80 -3.03 -18.91 2.47
CA ASP A 80 -3.07 -20.09 3.32
C ASP A 80 -3.41 -19.70 4.77
N MET A 81 -4.31 -20.45 5.40
CA MET A 81 -4.73 -20.23 6.78
C MET A 81 -3.80 -20.87 7.81
N LEU A 82 -3.00 -21.84 7.39
CA LEU A 82 -2.03 -22.58 8.20
C LEU A 82 -0.63 -21.98 8.07
N GLU A 83 -0.26 -21.57 6.85
CA GLU A 83 1.05 -20.99 6.55
C GLU A 83 0.94 -19.48 6.30
N ASP A 84 1.09 -18.70 7.37
CA ASP A 84 1.07 -17.25 7.32
C ASP A 84 2.10 -16.71 6.32
N GLY A 85 1.62 -16.14 5.22
CA GLY A 85 2.46 -15.50 4.20
C GLY A 85 2.59 -16.28 2.89
N GLN A 86 1.93 -17.43 2.78
CA GLN A 86 1.84 -18.17 1.53
C GLN A 86 0.48 -18.02 0.85
N LEU A 87 0.49 -18.26 -0.45
CA LEU A 87 -0.72 -18.43 -1.25
C LEU A 87 -1.07 -19.92 -1.29
N VAL A 88 -2.35 -20.24 -1.32
CA VAL A 88 -2.81 -21.62 -1.52
C VAL A 88 -2.43 -22.09 -2.92
N GLU A 89 -2.18 -23.39 -3.11
CA GLU A 89 -1.85 -23.97 -4.43
C GLU A 89 -2.90 -23.61 -5.48
N GLU A 90 -4.20 -23.58 -5.11
CA GLU A 90 -5.32 -23.26 -5.99
C GLU A 90 -5.63 -21.74 -6.08
N ALA A 91 -4.68 -20.86 -5.73
CA ALA A 91 -4.93 -19.42 -5.71
C ALA A 91 -5.41 -18.88 -7.07
N ASP A 92 -4.87 -19.38 -8.17
CA ASP A 92 -5.28 -18.95 -9.51
C ASP A 92 -6.70 -19.41 -9.85
N GLU A 93 -7.10 -20.65 -9.52
CA GLU A 93 -8.48 -21.13 -9.71
C GLU A 93 -9.48 -20.35 -8.85
N ILE A 94 -9.08 -20.00 -7.61
CA ILE A 94 -9.89 -19.16 -6.72
C ILE A 94 -10.09 -17.79 -7.34
N LEU A 95 -9.04 -17.15 -7.86
CA LEU A 95 -9.11 -15.84 -8.51
C LEU A 95 -9.98 -15.87 -9.79
N GLU A 96 -9.86 -16.92 -10.61
CA GLU A 96 -10.73 -17.11 -11.78
C GLU A 96 -12.20 -17.30 -11.37
N THR A 97 -12.47 -18.06 -10.31
CA THR A 97 -13.82 -18.24 -9.77
C THR A 97 -14.39 -16.92 -9.26
N MET A 98 -13.57 -16.07 -8.62
CA MET A 98 -13.98 -14.75 -8.16
C MET A 98 -14.42 -13.82 -9.28
N LYS A 99 -13.94 -14.00 -10.52
CA LYS A 99 -14.40 -13.19 -11.66
C LYS A 99 -15.89 -13.33 -11.93
N LEU A 100 -16.51 -14.45 -11.55
CA LEU A 100 -17.96 -14.63 -11.63
C LEU A 100 -18.72 -13.63 -10.74
N THR A 101 -18.08 -13.12 -9.70
CA THR A 101 -18.66 -12.10 -8.80
C THR A 101 -18.52 -10.68 -9.32
N TRP A 102 -17.63 -10.43 -10.30
CA TRP A 102 -17.34 -9.08 -10.79
C TRP A 102 -18.56 -8.34 -11.33
N PRO A 103 -19.47 -8.97 -12.12
CA PRO A 103 -20.68 -8.30 -12.57
C PRO A 103 -21.66 -7.97 -11.45
N ILE A 104 -21.58 -8.65 -10.31
CA ILE A 104 -22.45 -8.40 -9.15
C ILE A 104 -21.88 -7.26 -8.31
N LEU A 105 -20.56 -7.30 -8.06
CA LEU A 105 -19.87 -6.37 -7.18
C LEU A 105 -19.43 -5.07 -7.89
N GLY A 106 -19.43 -5.05 -9.23
CA GLY A 106 -18.92 -3.93 -10.02
C GLY A 106 -17.39 -3.87 -10.03
N ILE A 107 -16.71 -5.02 -10.01
CA ILE A 107 -15.24 -5.08 -10.05
C ILE A 107 -14.79 -5.10 -11.50
N THR A 108 -13.96 -4.13 -11.87
CA THR A 108 -13.25 -4.12 -13.16
C THR A 108 -11.88 -4.77 -12.99
N GLN A 109 -11.23 -5.15 -14.09
CA GLN A 109 -9.86 -5.68 -14.03
C GLN A 109 -8.90 -4.70 -13.34
N LYS A 110 -8.99 -3.40 -13.63
CA LYS A 110 -8.16 -2.36 -12.99
C LYS A 110 -8.44 -2.24 -11.48
N LEU A 111 -9.69 -2.38 -11.03
CA LEU A 111 -9.99 -2.43 -9.60
C LEU A 111 -9.49 -3.71 -8.94
N HIS A 112 -9.63 -4.85 -9.63
CA HIS A 112 -9.11 -6.12 -9.15
C HIS A 112 -7.61 -6.05 -8.92
N ASP A 113 -6.84 -5.64 -9.94
CA ASP A 113 -5.38 -5.59 -9.85
C ASP A 113 -4.94 -4.65 -8.71
N ALA A 114 -5.64 -3.55 -8.48
CA ALA A 114 -5.36 -2.62 -7.37
C ALA A 114 -5.70 -3.20 -6.00
N LEU A 115 -6.88 -3.78 -5.84
CA LEU A 115 -7.32 -4.40 -4.57
C LEU A 115 -6.48 -5.64 -4.25
N TYR A 116 -6.07 -6.40 -5.26
CA TYR A 116 -5.24 -7.58 -5.09
C TYR A 116 -3.79 -7.21 -4.76
N ALA A 117 -3.20 -6.22 -5.45
CA ALA A 117 -1.91 -5.64 -5.06
C ALA A 117 -1.94 -5.17 -3.60
N TRP A 118 -3.00 -4.48 -3.20
CA TRP A 118 -3.17 -4.03 -1.81
C TRP A 118 -3.26 -5.20 -0.82
N ALA A 119 -4.09 -6.22 -1.09
CA ALA A 119 -4.22 -7.39 -0.22
C ALA A 119 -2.90 -8.17 -0.07
N LEU A 120 -2.19 -8.40 -1.18
CA LEU A 120 -0.87 -9.02 -1.20
C LEU A 120 0.13 -8.22 -0.37
N PHE A 121 0.15 -6.90 -0.55
CA PHE A 121 1.06 -6.02 0.17
C PHE A 121 0.74 -5.95 1.67
N GLN A 122 -0.53 -5.94 2.06
CA GLN A 122 -0.93 -5.99 3.46
C GLN A 122 -0.43 -7.26 4.14
N LYS A 123 -0.55 -8.41 3.47
CA LYS A 123 -0.03 -9.68 3.97
C LYS A 123 1.49 -9.69 4.03
N PHE A 124 2.16 -9.19 2.99
CA PHE A 124 3.61 -8.97 3.02
C PHE A 124 4.05 -8.10 4.21
N ALA A 125 3.36 -6.99 4.48
CA ALA A 125 3.71 -6.09 5.58
C ALA A 125 3.57 -6.75 6.96
N GLN A 126 2.79 -7.83 7.06
CA GLN A 126 2.62 -8.62 8.30
C GLN A 126 3.66 -9.74 8.41
N THR A 127 3.97 -10.42 7.31
CA THR A 127 4.77 -11.66 7.33
C THR A 127 6.23 -11.46 6.93
N GLY A 128 6.52 -10.42 6.15
CA GLY A 128 7.84 -10.19 5.56
C GLY A 128 8.14 -11.08 4.34
N GLU A 129 7.17 -11.86 3.85
CA GLU A 129 7.39 -12.84 2.78
C GLU A 129 7.64 -12.20 1.40
N ILE A 130 8.83 -12.39 0.86
CA ILE A 130 9.26 -11.74 -0.39
C ILE A 130 8.40 -12.11 -1.61
N LEU A 131 7.88 -13.34 -1.65
CA LEU A 131 7.06 -13.79 -2.77
C LEU A 131 5.78 -12.95 -2.89
N LEU A 132 5.18 -12.55 -1.77
CA LEU A 132 4.02 -11.66 -1.76
C LEU A 132 4.36 -10.26 -2.28
N LEU A 133 5.56 -9.74 -1.96
CA LEU A 133 6.04 -8.47 -2.48
C LEU A 133 6.27 -8.52 -4.00
N LYS A 134 6.85 -9.61 -4.51
CA LYS A 134 7.03 -9.83 -5.95
C LYS A 134 5.68 -9.92 -6.68
N GLN A 135 4.70 -10.61 -6.10
CA GLN A 135 3.35 -10.66 -6.64
C GLN A 135 2.69 -9.27 -6.62
N THR A 136 2.91 -8.48 -5.56
CA THR A 136 2.44 -7.09 -5.49
C THR A 136 3.01 -6.26 -6.65
N ASP A 137 4.32 -6.32 -6.89
CA ASP A 137 4.98 -5.63 -8.01
C ASP A 137 4.39 -6.03 -9.36
N LEU A 138 4.15 -7.33 -9.58
CA LEU A 138 3.50 -7.83 -10.78
C LEU A 138 2.10 -7.23 -10.99
N GLN A 139 1.28 -7.16 -9.95
CA GLN A 139 -0.07 -6.55 -10.05
C GLN A 139 0.01 -5.05 -10.32
N ILE A 140 0.97 -4.33 -9.72
CA ILE A 140 1.19 -2.91 -9.98
C ILE A 140 1.67 -2.66 -11.42
N GLN A 141 2.49 -3.55 -11.98
CA GLN A 141 2.88 -3.48 -13.40
C GLN A 141 1.68 -3.71 -14.33
N LYS A 142 0.82 -4.69 -14.03
CA LYS A 142 -0.44 -4.89 -14.77
C LYS A 142 -1.33 -3.65 -14.73
N LEU A 143 -1.41 -2.97 -13.59
CA LEU A 143 -2.17 -1.73 -13.46
C LEU A 143 -1.74 -0.65 -14.45
N LYS A 144 -0.43 -0.54 -14.71
CA LYS A 144 0.13 0.44 -15.66
C LYS A 144 -0.16 0.09 -17.12
N LEU A 145 -0.42 -1.18 -17.43
CA LEU A 145 -0.72 -1.66 -18.78
C LEU A 145 -2.20 -1.50 -19.15
N HIS A 146 -3.08 -1.13 -18.21
CA HIS A 146 -4.49 -0.92 -18.54
C HIS A 146 -4.67 0.25 -19.49
N ASN A 147 -5.30 -0.02 -20.62
CA ASN A 147 -5.75 1.02 -21.53
C ASN A 147 -6.85 1.85 -20.86
N ASN A 148 -6.61 3.14 -20.81
CA ASN A 148 -7.52 4.11 -20.24
C ASN A 148 -8.72 4.35 -21.18
N VAL A 149 -9.77 3.55 -21.01
CA VAL A 149 -11.08 3.81 -21.60
C VAL A 149 -11.80 4.81 -20.71
N ARG A 150 -12.22 5.95 -21.28
CA ARG A 150 -12.77 7.10 -20.54
C ARG A 150 -13.90 6.73 -19.57
N GLU A 151 -14.81 5.87 -19.99
CA GLU A 151 -15.95 5.41 -19.18
C GLU A 151 -15.50 4.61 -17.95
N ALA A 152 -14.43 3.80 -18.09
CA ALA A 152 -13.86 3.03 -17.00
C ALA A 152 -13.07 3.92 -16.02
N GLU A 153 -12.42 4.98 -16.51
CA GLU A 153 -11.77 5.99 -15.67
C GLU A 153 -12.79 6.75 -14.83
N LEU A 154 -13.84 7.30 -15.46
CA LEU A 154 -14.91 8.01 -14.76
C LEU A 154 -15.57 7.13 -13.67
N TYR A 155 -15.71 5.84 -13.95
CA TYR A 155 -16.18 4.87 -12.96
C TYR A 155 -15.21 4.73 -11.78
N ILE A 156 -13.92 4.55 -12.06
CA ILE A 156 -12.89 4.41 -11.02
C ILE A 156 -12.78 5.69 -10.19
N ASP A 157 -12.81 6.86 -10.83
CA ASP A 157 -12.72 8.17 -10.19
C ASP A 157 -13.92 8.46 -9.28
N SER A 158 -15.04 7.75 -9.48
CA SER A 158 -16.18 7.86 -8.58
C SER A 158 -15.94 7.27 -7.19
N PHE A 159 -14.89 6.44 -7.03
CA PHE A 159 -14.53 5.80 -5.76
C PHE A 159 -13.61 6.69 -4.93
N VAL A 160 -14.16 7.79 -4.42
CA VAL A 160 -13.40 8.77 -3.67
C VAL A 160 -13.01 8.24 -2.29
N CYS A 161 -11.72 8.26 -2.01
CA CYS A 161 -11.11 7.96 -0.72
C CYS A 161 -10.51 9.24 -0.13
N SER A 162 -10.79 9.51 1.15
CA SER A 162 -10.05 10.52 1.91
C SER A 162 -8.66 10.00 2.20
N VAL A 163 -7.62 10.74 1.80
CA VAL A 163 -6.23 10.35 2.06
C VAL A 163 -5.53 11.45 2.85
N GLU A 164 -4.98 11.06 3.99
CA GLU A 164 -4.00 11.85 4.73
C GLU A 164 -2.61 11.38 4.29
N GLY A 165 -1.88 12.22 3.56
CA GLY A 165 -0.54 11.90 3.08
C GLY A 165 0.15 13.12 2.46
N PHE A 166 1.47 13.20 2.60
CA PHE A 166 2.29 14.27 1.99
C PHE A 166 1.85 15.71 2.36
N GLY A 167 1.48 15.95 3.62
CA GLY A 167 1.20 17.31 4.12
C GLY A 167 -0.07 17.97 3.57
N SER A 168 -0.86 17.28 2.73
CA SER A 168 -2.13 17.77 2.22
C SER A 168 -3.26 16.76 2.46
N ASN A 169 -4.43 17.26 2.84
CA ASN A 169 -5.65 16.46 2.88
C ASN A 169 -6.24 16.47 1.46
N GLY A 170 -6.05 15.35 0.75
CA GLY A 170 -6.51 15.18 -0.62
C GLY A 170 -7.60 14.13 -0.74
N THR A 171 -8.36 14.22 -1.84
CA THR A 171 -9.26 13.16 -2.29
C THR A 171 -8.59 12.43 -3.45
N LEU A 172 -8.39 11.12 -3.31
CA LEU A 172 -7.89 10.26 -4.38
C LEU A 172 -8.93 9.19 -4.70
N ASN A 173 -8.90 8.65 -5.92
CA ASN A 173 -9.69 7.46 -6.20
C ASN A 173 -9.11 6.24 -5.44
N LEU A 174 -9.88 5.15 -5.38
CA LEU A 174 -9.49 3.96 -4.63
C LEU A 174 -8.16 3.34 -5.11
N VAL A 175 -7.90 3.36 -6.42
CA VAL A 175 -6.68 2.80 -7.01
C VAL A 175 -5.47 3.63 -6.58
N ASP A 176 -5.54 4.94 -6.76
CA ASP A 176 -4.48 5.87 -6.40
C ASP A 176 -4.24 5.88 -4.88
N SER A 177 -5.32 5.77 -4.08
CA SER A 177 -5.20 5.63 -2.62
C SER A 177 -4.48 4.34 -2.22
N ALA A 178 -4.72 3.22 -2.90
CA ALA A 178 -4.06 1.95 -2.59
C ALA A 178 -2.57 2.04 -2.94
N LEU A 179 -2.24 2.51 -4.14
CA LEU A 179 -0.86 2.71 -4.60
C LEU A 179 -0.09 3.68 -3.70
N LEU A 180 -0.72 4.79 -3.30
CA LEU A 180 -0.12 5.76 -2.40
C LEU A 180 0.20 5.14 -1.03
N LYS A 181 -0.72 4.35 -0.45
CA LYS A 181 -0.47 3.69 0.84
C LYS A 181 0.67 2.67 0.79
N ILE A 182 0.73 1.87 -0.28
CA ILE A 182 1.84 0.93 -0.53
C ILE A 182 3.16 1.71 -0.61
N ASN A 183 3.17 2.78 -1.40
CA ASN A 183 4.33 3.62 -1.62
C ASN A 183 4.81 4.30 -0.33
N MET A 184 3.90 4.93 0.42
CA MET A 184 4.20 5.58 1.70
C MET A 184 4.76 4.60 2.74
N TRP A 185 4.29 3.34 2.74
CA TRP A 185 4.85 2.34 3.62
C TRP A 185 6.27 1.97 3.20
N CYS A 186 6.51 1.67 1.91
CA CYS A 186 7.84 1.35 1.39
C CYS A 186 8.83 2.50 1.64
N HIS A 187 8.41 3.73 1.35
CA HIS A 187 9.22 4.93 1.54
C HIS A 187 9.63 5.14 3.01
N ARG A 188 8.73 4.86 3.96
CA ARG A 188 9.06 4.92 5.40
C ARG A 188 10.11 3.90 5.82
N GLN A 189 10.04 2.67 5.29
CA GLN A 189 11.06 1.65 5.55
C GLN A 189 12.39 2.04 4.92
N LEU A 190 12.37 2.50 3.67
CA LEU A 190 13.56 2.89 2.92
C LEU A 190 14.26 4.13 3.53
N LYS A 191 13.53 5.10 4.11
CA LYS A 191 14.14 6.23 4.83
C LYS A 191 15.02 5.78 6.01
N ASN A 192 14.89 4.54 6.48
CA ASN A 192 15.71 3.92 7.53
C ASN A 192 16.22 2.54 7.11
N TYR A 193 16.62 2.35 5.84
CA TYR A 193 16.96 1.02 5.32
C TYR A 193 18.10 0.32 6.07
N HIS A 194 19.03 1.07 6.65
CA HIS A 194 20.10 0.51 7.49
C HIS A 194 19.59 -0.25 8.72
N LEU A 195 18.40 0.12 9.24
CA LEU A 195 17.76 -0.53 10.38
C LEU A 195 16.98 -1.77 9.95
N TYR A 196 16.20 -1.67 8.88
CA TYR A 196 15.23 -2.71 8.49
C TYR A 196 15.79 -3.80 7.59
N PHE A 197 16.89 -3.53 6.88
CA PHE A 197 17.46 -4.46 5.92
C PHE A 197 18.88 -4.85 6.29
N SER A 198 19.30 -5.98 5.75
CA SER A 198 20.59 -6.64 5.92
C SER A 198 20.94 -7.33 4.61
N GLN A 199 22.13 -7.92 4.53
CA GLN A 199 22.53 -8.66 3.34
C GLN A 199 21.60 -9.85 3.05
N ALA A 200 21.01 -10.47 4.09
CA ALA A 200 20.11 -11.62 3.94
C ALA A 200 18.76 -11.27 3.28
N ASN A 201 18.27 -10.05 3.43
CA ASN A 201 17.00 -9.58 2.88
C ASN A 201 17.16 -8.41 1.88
N CYS A 202 18.32 -8.31 1.25
CA CYS A 202 18.63 -7.30 0.22
C CYS A 202 17.66 -7.36 -0.98
N SER A 203 17.13 -8.54 -1.30
CA SER A 203 16.12 -8.71 -2.36
C SER A 203 14.78 -8.04 -2.03
N ILE A 204 14.41 -7.95 -0.74
CA ILE A 204 13.23 -7.20 -0.30
C ILE A 204 13.48 -5.70 -0.46
N PHE A 205 14.67 -5.23 -0.06
CA PHE A 205 15.10 -3.84 -0.25
C PHE A 205 15.01 -3.42 -1.72
N GLU A 206 15.58 -4.21 -2.63
CA GLU A 206 15.52 -3.95 -4.07
C GLU A 206 14.08 -3.89 -4.58
N SER A 207 13.23 -4.83 -4.16
CA SER A 207 11.82 -4.87 -4.58
C SER A 207 11.04 -3.64 -4.08
N MET A 208 11.24 -3.23 -2.83
CA MET A 208 10.62 -2.00 -2.29
C MET A 208 11.13 -0.74 -3.00
N LEU A 209 12.44 -0.69 -3.29
CA LEU A 209 13.03 0.44 -4.00
C LEU A 209 12.40 0.59 -5.38
N ASN A 210 12.24 -0.51 -6.12
CA ASN A 210 11.58 -0.50 -7.43
C ASN A 210 10.16 0.06 -7.33
N LEU A 211 9.36 -0.40 -6.36
CA LEU A 211 8.00 0.11 -6.12
C LEU A 211 7.95 1.62 -5.83
N VAL A 212 8.93 2.13 -5.09
CA VAL A 212 9.02 3.55 -4.76
C VAL A 212 9.46 4.39 -5.95
N LEU A 213 10.38 3.88 -6.78
CA LEU A 213 10.81 4.53 -8.01
C LEU A 213 9.69 4.68 -9.03
N LEU A 214 8.68 3.81 -9.01
CA LEU A 214 7.50 3.92 -9.88
C LEU A 214 6.70 5.22 -9.68
N THR A 215 6.91 5.95 -8.57
CA THR A 215 6.24 7.21 -8.24
C THR A 215 7.24 8.35 -7.96
N ALA A 216 8.48 8.23 -8.41
CA ALA A 216 9.56 9.18 -8.09
C ALA A 216 9.27 10.63 -8.54
N ALA A 217 8.31 10.84 -9.43
CA ALA A 217 7.87 12.17 -9.86
C ALA A 217 7.15 12.99 -8.77
N ASN A 218 6.74 12.38 -7.65
CA ASN A 218 5.90 12.99 -6.61
C ASN A 218 6.68 13.36 -5.33
N LEU A 219 7.93 13.83 -5.45
CA LEU A 219 8.73 14.28 -4.30
C LEU A 219 8.08 15.48 -3.59
N THR A 220 8.27 15.58 -2.27
CA THR A 220 7.67 16.64 -1.43
C THR A 220 8.70 17.59 -0.83
N ASP A 221 8.24 18.79 -0.44
CA ASP A 221 9.05 19.88 0.11
C ASP A 221 9.82 19.52 1.40
N ASP A 222 9.41 18.51 2.18
CA ASP A 222 10.11 18.02 3.39
C ASP A 222 11.51 17.43 3.11
N ASP A 223 11.90 17.31 1.84
CA ASP A 223 13.16 16.69 1.41
C ASP A 223 14.30 17.70 1.14
N GLU A 224 14.08 19.01 1.31
CA GLU A 224 15.06 20.08 1.04
C GLU A 224 16.35 19.99 1.87
N GLU A 225 16.27 19.66 3.17
CA GLU A 225 17.44 19.62 4.06
C GLU A 225 18.44 18.50 3.68
N ALA A 226 17.96 17.42 3.06
CA ALA A 226 18.80 16.32 2.57
C ALA A 226 19.51 16.66 1.24
N MET A 227 19.03 17.66 0.50
CA MET A 227 19.62 18.09 -0.78
C MET A 227 20.93 18.90 -0.61
N LEU A 228 21.21 19.41 0.59
CA LEU A 228 22.35 20.29 0.86
C LEU A 228 23.69 19.53 1.01
N ILE A 229 23.68 18.20 1.21
CA ILE A 229 24.90 17.42 1.45
C ILE A 229 25.37 16.72 0.15
N GLY A 230 26.54 17.13 -0.37
CA GLY A 230 27.25 16.41 -1.44
C GLY A 230 26.72 16.64 -2.87
N THR A 231 26.24 17.85 -3.18
CA THR A 231 25.42 18.14 -4.36
C THR A 231 26.18 18.07 -5.69
N SER A 232 26.06 16.94 -6.39
CA SER A 232 25.88 16.89 -7.84
C SER A 232 24.48 16.32 -8.05
N LEU A 233 23.46 17.17 -8.15
CA LEU A 233 22.08 16.72 -8.29
C LEU A 233 21.97 15.84 -9.54
N GLY A 234 21.48 14.62 -9.38
CA GLY A 234 21.22 13.75 -10.52
C GLY A 234 20.16 14.37 -11.42
N SER A 235 20.29 14.19 -12.74
CA SER A 235 19.40 14.82 -13.72
C SER A 235 17.94 14.33 -13.68
N THR A 236 17.63 13.32 -12.85
CA THR A 236 16.35 12.59 -12.87
C THR A 236 15.67 12.56 -11.48
N PRO A 237 14.33 12.57 -11.42
CA PRO A 237 13.58 12.42 -10.16
C PRO A 237 13.98 11.19 -9.35
N GLU A 238 14.28 10.09 -10.02
CA GLU A 238 14.73 8.81 -9.45
C GLU A 238 16.06 8.97 -8.71
N SER A 239 17.05 9.61 -9.36
CA SER A 239 18.35 9.88 -8.74
C SER A 239 18.24 10.79 -7.53
N THR A 240 17.34 11.78 -7.59
CA THR A 240 17.09 12.71 -6.48
C THR A 240 16.45 11.98 -5.30
N LEU A 241 15.45 11.14 -5.54
CA LEU A 241 14.80 10.32 -4.52
C LEU A 241 15.81 9.40 -3.82
N ILE A 242 16.65 8.72 -4.60
CA ILE A 242 17.68 7.83 -4.05
C ILE A 242 18.69 8.61 -3.21
N HIS A 243 19.14 9.78 -3.68
CA HIS A 243 20.03 10.65 -2.91
C HIS A 243 19.43 10.99 -1.55
N ILE A 244 18.16 11.40 -1.51
CA ILE A 244 17.44 11.71 -0.27
C ILE A 244 17.38 10.49 0.64
N LEU A 245 17.01 9.31 0.12
CA LEU A 245 16.90 8.07 0.91
C LEU A 245 18.25 7.68 1.55
N VAL A 246 19.34 7.75 0.79
CA VAL A 246 20.70 7.47 1.27
C VAL A 246 21.08 8.41 2.40
N VAL A 247 20.95 9.72 2.18
CA VAL A 247 21.30 10.73 3.20
C VAL A 247 20.47 10.55 4.47
N ARG A 248 19.14 10.40 4.35
CA ARG A 248 18.22 10.25 5.50
C ARG A 248 18.51 8.96 6.27
N SER A 249 18.72 7.84 5.58
CA SER A 249 18.99 6.57 6.27
C SER A 249 20.33 6.58 7.00
N ILE A 250 21.37 7.20 6.43
CA ILE A 250 22.68 7.31 7.09
C ILE A 250 22.58 8.23 8.31
N GLN A 251 21.89 9.37 8.20
CA GLN A 251 21.66 10.27 9.34
C GLN A 251 20.93 9.56 10.49
N ALA A 252 19.91 8.75 10.18
CA ALA A 252 19.19 7.97 11.18
C ALA A 252 20.06 6.89 11.82
N ALA A 253 20.81 6.13 10.99
CA ALA A 253 21.73 5.09 11.47
C ALA A 253 22.83 5.68 12.36
N TYR A 254 23.39 6.83 11.98
CA TYR A 254 24.37 7.57 12.75
C TYR A 254 23.83 8.01 14.12
N LYS A 255 22.62 8.58 14.17
CA LYS A 255 21.97 8.96 15.44
C LYS A 255 21.81 7.76 16.38
N ASN A 256 21.41 6.60 15.83
CA ASN A 256 21.29 5.36 16.61
C ASN A 256 22.65 4.85 17.10
N ALA A 257 23.69 4.90 16.25
CA ALA A 257 25.05 4.53 16.61
C ALA A 257 25.62 5.43 17.72
N LEU A 258 25.34 6.74 17.68
CA LEU A 258 25.75 7.69 18.72
C LEU A 258 25.13 7.37 20.08
N ILE A 259 23.83 7.07 20.11
CA ILE A 259 23.11 6.68 21.34
C ILE A 259 23.67 5.35 21.88
N SER A 260 23.89 4.37 20.99
CA SER A 260 24.46 3.07 21.36
C SER A 260 25.87 3.20 21.95
N ALA A 261 26.73 3.99 21.29
CA ALA A 261 28.10 4.24 21.71
C ALA A 261 28.18 4.97 23.06
N ASP A 262 27.32 5.97 23.31
CA ASP A 262 27.26 6.66 24.61
C ASP A 262 26.81 5.69 25.72
N GLY A 263 25.83 4.83 25.47
CA GLY A 263 25.40 3.80 26.41
C GLY A 263 26.51 2.79 26.74
N GLN A 264 27.18 2.26 25.71
CA GLN A 264 28.28 1.29 25.87
C GLN A 264 29.52 1.91 26.51
N SER A 265 29.83 3.19 26.23
CA SER A 265 30.99 3.88 26.81
C SER A 265 30.94 3.88 28.35
N LYS A 266 29.73 4.08 28.90
CA LYS A 266 29.47 4.10 30.34
C LYS A 266 29.59 2.70 30.96
N ALA A 267 29.29 1.65 30.20
CA ALA A 267 29.37 0.26 30.68
C ALA A 267 30.78 -0.32 30.57
N GLU A 268 31.48 -0.05 29.47
CA GLU A 268 32.79 -0.66 29.15
C GLU A 268 33.98 0.23 29.50
N PHE A 269 33.76 1.43 30.04
CA PHE A 269 34.79 2.44 30.32
C PHE A 269 35.69 2.75 29.10
N LYS A 270 35.12 2.71 27.89
CA LYS A 270 35.79 3.04 26.63
C LYS A 270 35.38 4.42 26.15
N HIS A 271 36.26 5.09 25.40
CA HIS A 271 35.95 6.41 24.85
C HIS A 271 34.80 6.32 23.82
N PRO A 272 33.73 7.13 23.94
CA PRO A 272 32.56 7.09 23.05
C PRO A 272 32.92 7.18 21.56
N LEU A 273 33.90 8.02 21.19
CA LEU A 273 34.35 8.15 19.79
C LEU A 273 34.96 6.88 19.19
N ILE A 274 35.58 6.03 20.01
CA ILE A 274 36.15 4.76 19.54
C ILE A 274 35.02 3.78 19.24
N LEU A 275 34.03 3.71 20.13
CA LEU A 275 32.84 2.87 19.94
C LEU A 275 32.01 3.34 18.74
N LEU A 276 31.83 4.65 18.59
CA LEU A 276 31.18 5.24 17.42
C LEU A 276 31.93 4.89 16.12
N ALA A 277 33.27 4.96 16.11
CA ALA A 277 34.05 4.60 14.94
C ALA A 277 33.89 3.12 14.57
N SER A 278 33.84 2.21 15.56
CA SER A 278 33.60 0.79 15.29
C SER A 278 32.20 0.53 14.72
N GLU A 279 31.17 1.16 15.27
CA GLU A 279 29.79 1.03 14.78
C GLU A 279 29.63 1.59 13.35
N LEU A 280 30.20 2.78 13.09
CA LEU A 280 30.15 3.38 11.76
C LEU A 280 30.93 2.56 10.72
N LYS A 281 32.04 1.94 11.11
CA LYS A 281 32.76 1.01 10.22
C LYS A 281 31.86 -0.14 9.77
N LEU A 282 31.12 -0.76 10.69
CA LEU A 282 30.17 -1.84 10.36
C LEU A 282 29.04 -1.34 9.45
N LEU A 283 28.53 -0.13 9.69
CA LEU A 283 27.52 0.49 8.82
C LEU A 283 28.05 0.76 7.41
N VAL A 284 29.28 1.25 7.27
CA VAL A 284 29.92 1.46 5.96
C VAL A 284 30.15 0.14 5.22
N GLU A 285 30.63 -0.89 5.91
CA GLU A 285 30.81 -2.23 5.31
C GLU A 285 29.47 -2.80 4.82
N LYS A 286 28.39 -2.61 5.59
CA LYS A 286 27.03 -2.99 5.22
C LYS A 286 26.52 -2.19 4.02
N GLU A 287 26.72 -0.88 3.99
CA GLU A 287 26.35 0.00 2.88
C GLU A 287 27.02 -0.45 1.57
N CYS A 288 28.35 -0.63 1.60
CA CYS A 288 29.13 -1.04 0.44
C CYS A 288 28.76 -2.44 -0.07
N SER A 289 28.47 -3.39 0.82
CA SER A 289 28.22 -4.78 0.46
C SER A 289 26.77 -5.08 0.07
N ALA A 290 25.79 -4.44 0.73
CA ALA A 290 24.38 -4.79 0.58
C ALA A 290 23.55 -3.76 -0.20
N PHE A 291 23.82 -2.47 -0.06
CA PHE A 291 22.90 -1.42 -0.56
C PHE A 291 23.45 -0.68 -1.77
N SER A 292 24.71 -0.24 -1.72
CA SER A 292 25.37 0.47 -2.81
C SER A 292 25.29 -0.25 -4.17
N PRO A 293 25.45 -1.59 -4.29
CA PRO A 293 25.31 -2.28 -5.57
C PRO A 293 23.89 -2.19 -6.18
N VAL A 294 22.86 -2.16 -5.34
CA VAL A 294 21.46 -2.02 -5.79
C VAL A 294 21.18 -0.57 -6.18
N LEU A 295 21.61 0.38 -5.35
CA LEU A 295 21.40 1.82 -5.57
C LEU A 295 22.15 2.33 -6.80
N HIS A 296 23.34 1.80 -7.08
CA HIS A 296 24.18 2.17 -8.23
C HIS A 296 23.47 1.97 -9.58
N LYS A 297 22.52 1.02 -9.67
CA LYS A 297 21.73 0.77 -10.89
C LYS A 297 20.92 2.00 -11.33
N TYR A 298 20.50 2.82 -10.37
CA TYR A 298 19.61 3.95 -10.58
C TYR A 298 20.28 5.30 -10.30
N TYR A 299 21.27 5.33 -9.40
CA TYR A 299 22.08 6.50 -9.08
C TYR A 299 23.54 6.09 -8.92
N PRO A 300 24.37 6.22 -9.97
CA PRO A 300 25.76 5.76 -9.96
C PRO A 300 26.61 6.34 -8.82
N GLU A 301 26.31 7.56 -8.39
CA GLU A 301 27.02 8.29 -7.33
C GLU A 301 26.57 7.91 -5.91
N ALA A 302 25.59 7.00 -5.75
CA ALA A 302 25.02 6.64 -4.44
C ALA A 302 26.08 6.23 -3.42
N GLY A 303 27.02 5.37 -3.81
CA GLY A 303 28.11 4.93 -2.92
C GLY A 303 29.06 6.06 -2.51
N ARG A 304 29.38 6.98 -3.44
CA ARG A 304 30.22 8.16 -3.16
C ARG A 304 29.52 9.10 -2.18
N VAL A 305 28.23 9.35 -2.39
CA VAL A 305 27.40 10.15 -1.48
C VAL A 305 27.38 9.52 -0.10
N ALA A 306 27.12 8.21 0.00
CA ALA A 306 27.06 7.51 1.26
C ALA A 306 28.36 7.67 2.08
N LEU A 307 29.51 7.39 1.47
CA LEU A 307 30.83 7.54 2.12
C LEU A 307 31.11 8.99 2.55
N THR A 308 30.73 9.96 1.72
CA THR A 308 30.89 11.39 2.05
C THR A 308 30.05 11.78 3.27
N VAL A 309 28.80 11.31 3.35
CA VAL A 309 27.90 11.56 4.47
C VAL A 309 28.44 10.92 5.76
N PHE A 310 28.89 9.66 5.70
CA PHE A 310 29.50 9.00 6.86
C PHE A 310 30.73 9.76 7.37
N HIS A 311 31.63 10.16 6.46
CA HIS A 311 32.83 10.92 6.82
C HIS A 311 32.49 12.28 7.44
N LEU A 312 31.53 13.01 6.86
CA LEU A 312 31.08 14.29 7.38
C LEU A 312 30.50 14.17 8.80
N LEU A 313 29.62 13.19 9.04
CA LEU A 313 28.97 12.99 10.33
C LEU A 313 29.96 12.58 11.42
N TYR A 314 30.92 11.72 11.11
CA TYR A 314 31.97 11.38 12.07
C TYR A 314 32.89 12.58 12.34
N GLY A 315 33.28 13.32 11.30
CA GLY A 315 34.12 14.51 11.42
C GLY A 315 33.51 15.59 12.32
N GLN A 316 32.18 15.75 12.32
CA GLN A 316 31.47 16.68 13.21
C GLN A 316 31.63 16.37 14.71
N GLN A 317 31.99 15.14 15.09
CA GLN A 317 32.25 14.76 16.49
C GLN A 317 33.71 14.93 16.91
N LEU A 318 34.61 15.19 15.96
CA LEU A 318 36.04 15.40 16.22
C LEU A 318 36.38 16.87 16.49
N VAL A 319 35.43 17.78 16.23
CA VAL A 319 35.53 19.24 16.44
C VAL A 319 34.91 19.60 17.78
#